data_AF-A0A4Y2FF29-F1
#
_entry.id   AF-A0A4Y2FF29-F1
#
_cell.length_a   1.000
_cell.length_b   1.000
_cell.length_c   1.000
_cell.angle_alpha   90.00
_cell.angle_beta   90.00
_cell.angle_gamma   90.00
#
_symmetry.space_group_name_H-M   'P 1'
#
loop_
_entity.id
_entity.type
_entity.pdbx_description
1 polymer ?
#
loop_
_entity_poly.entity_id
_entity_poly.type
_entity_poly.pdbx_seq_one_letter_code
_entity_poly.pdbx_strand_id
1 'polypeptide(L)'
;MKTKLTHLHQKITRIAGTNWGLNKGLRRRLYKTVAERMILHGAAAWAYPLSARQSRLLNSIQRKFLLNITGAYSTTPTVALQVIKGILPLHIKAEQEAVYVRTARLCKTSNYNNINFNPNNYEDGATSTKFHPAIFQLEDKISLKKQFLPVPGLNIYTDGSKIEDKTGSAFCVMEEDITKYEWMAQLSPFNTVFQAELLAIQEACLWASRTNQQIKVWSDSESSLQSIASIDTKSPIAQQTQEILLKSTSIKHGWIKAHVGYSGNEAADVLAKKATQEGIPTFIPAPRNHIKSLLQKESIIRWQKEWDNGETGRSVHNVLPKVKTTPTPWQRPEIMFVMDHGPFPTYLKRFNIRRSDSCGCGKLGNPLTLCYKLSVYNVIPPNKTVSRPRTTLVEKSMNNNNSRVKIKKLIHFIAENETLLFPKDGDNN
;
A
#
# COMPACT_ATOMS: atom_id res chain seq x y z
N MET A 1 20.62 -3.51 -17.28
CA MET A 1 19.70 -2.77 -16.38
C MET A 1 20.27 -1.44 -15.88
N LYS A 2 21.45 -1.42 -15.24
CA LYS A 2 22.08 -0.20 -14.66
C LYS A 2 22.24 0.98 -15.63
N THR A 3 22.60 0.72 -16.90
CA THR A 3 22.78 1.76 -17.93
C THR A 3 21.46 2.44 -18.30
N LYS A 4 20.40 1.67 -18.59
CA LYS A 4 19.05 2.20 -18.89
C LYS A 4 18.52 3.05 -17.74
N LEU A 5 18.73 2.61 -16.50
CA LEU A 5 18.31 3.35 -15.31
C LEU A 5 19.11 4.63 -15.08
N THR A 6 20.42 4.59 -15.36
CA THR A 6 21.26 5.78 -15.28
C THR A 6 20.81 6.81 -16.31
N HIS A 7 20.50 6.37 -17.53
CA HIS A 7 19.94 7.23 -18.57
C HIS A 7 18.56 7.81 -18.19
N LEU A 8 17.67 7.00 -17.61
CA LEU A 8 16.39 7.49 -17.08
C LEU A 8 16.58 8.54 -15.99
N HIS A 9 17.49 8.28 -15.04
CA HIS A 9 17.82 9.24 -14.00
C HIS A 9 18.39 10.54 -14.59
N GLN A 10 19.29 10.45 -15.56
CA GLN A 10 19.86 11.60 -16.27
C GLN A 10 18.78 12.44 -16.97
N LYS A 11 17.82 11.80 -17.64
CA LYS A 11 16.66 12.51 -18.24
C LYS A 11 15.85 13.25 -17.20
N ILE A 12 15.56 12.62 -16.06
CA ILE A 12 14.84 13.28 -14.95
C ILE A 12 15.63 14.48 -14.41
N THR A 13 16.96 14.36 -14.27
CA THR A 13 17.79 15.48 -13.79
C THR A 13 17.89 16.64 -14.79
N ARG A 14 17.68 16.40 -16.10
CA ARG A 14 17.67 17.46 -17.12
C ARG A 14 16.43 18.35 -17.07
N ILE A 15 15.30 17.80 -16.64
CA ILE A 15 14.00 18.52 -16.60
C ILE A 15 13.63 18.99 -15.19
N ALA A 16 14.50 18.72 -14.21
CA ALA A 16 14.20 18.91 -12.80
C ALA A 16 15.46 19.01 -11.94
N GLY A 17 15.79 20.22 -11.50
CA GLY A 17 16.85 20.50 -10.53
C GLY A 17 16.36 20.46 -9.08
N THR A 18 17.19 20.88 -8.14
CA THR A 18 16.85 20.88 -6.71
C THR A 18 15.72 21.86 -6.35
N ASN A 19 15.74 23.04 -6.98
CA ASN A 19 14.83 24.16 -6.69
C ASN A 19 13.97 24.57 -7.90
N TRP A 20 14.06 23.87 -9.04
CA TRP A 20 13.35 24.22 -10.28
C TRP A 20 12.88 22.97 -11.04
N GLY A 21 11.96 23.17 -11.99
CA GLY A 21 11.42 22.13 -12.86
C GLY A 21 10.34 21.28 -12.19
N LEU A 22 10.28 19.98 -12.52
CA LEU A 22 9.18 19.10 -12.08
C LEU A 22 8.93 19.10 -10.57
N ASN A 23 7.67 19.06 -10.18
CA ASN A 23 7.23 18.93 -8.78
C ASN A 23 7.77 17.62 -8.14
N LYS A 24 8.23 17.70 -6.89
CA LYS A 24 8.78 16.56 -6.12
C LYS A 24 7.80 15.38 -5.98
N GLY A 25 6.50 15.65 -5.85
CA GLY A 25 5.45 14.64 -5.82
C GLY A 25 5.36 13.88 -7.14
N LEU A 26 5.47 14.57 -8.27
CA LEU A 26 5.51 13.95 -9.60
C LEU A 26 6.79 13.12 -9.78
N ARG A 27 7.96 13.62 -9.36
CA ARG A 27 9.22 12.85 -9.37
C ARG A 27 9.09 11.54 -8.58
N ARG A 28 8.47 11.59 -7.39
CA ARG A 28 8.17 10.39 -6.58
C ARG A 28 7.24 9.44 -7.32
N ARG A 29 6.20 9.96 -7.99
CA ARG A 29 5.27 9.15 -8.79
C ARG A 29 6.02 8.44 -9.92
N LEU A 30 6.82 9.18 -10.70
CA LEU A 30 7.66 8.63 -11.78
C LEU A 30 8.63 7.56 -11.28
N TYR A 31 9.25 7.75 -10.12
CA TYR A 31 10.08 6.72 -9.53
C TYR A 31 9.27 5.44 -9.26
N LYS A 32 8.11 5.54 -8.59
CA LYS A 32 7.29 4.38 -8.23
C LYS A 32 6.66 3.67 -9.45
N THR A 33 6.22 4.43 -10.45
CA THR A 33 5.49 3.87 -11.60
C THR A 33 6.43 3.41 -12.73
N VAL A 34 7.57 4.08 -12.90
CA VAL A 34 8.50 3.80 -14.02
C VAL A 34 9.78 3.15 -13.52
N ALA A 35 10.59 3.88 -12.74
CA ALA A 35 11.94 3.41 -12.40
C ALA A 35 11.92 2.13 -11.58
N GLU A 36 11.08 2.07 -10.53
CA GLU A 36 10.92 0.88 -9.69
C GLU A 36 10.44 -0.31 -10.52
N ARG A 37 9.42 -0.15 -11.37
CA ARG A 37 8.90 -1.23 -12.23
C ARG A 37 9.94 -1.73 -13.24
N MET A 38 10.75 -0.83 -13.80
CA MET A 38 11.85 -1.22 -14.68
C MET A 38 12.94 -2.02 -13.96
N ILE A 39 13.25 -1.70 -12.70
CA ILE A 39 14.23 -2.46 -11.91
C ILE A 39 13.68 -3.83 -11.57
N LEU A 40 12.44 -3.87 -11.08
CA LEU A 40 11.80 -5.08 -10.55
C LEU A 40 11.34 -6.04 -11.63
N HIS A 41 11.47 -5.67 -12.90
CA HIS A 41 11.22 -6.57 -14.01
C HIS A 41 12.10 -7.83 -13.88
N GLY A 42 11.47 -9.00 -13.86
CA GLY A 42 12.14 -10.28 -13.68
C GLY A 42 12.69 -10.52 -12.27
N ALA A 43 12.28 -9.77 -11.24
CA ALA A 43 12.75 -9.95 -9.86
C ALA A 43 12.69 -11.40 -9.36
N ALA A 44 11.69 -12.17 -9.78
CA ALA A 44 11.56 -13.59 -9.47
C ALA A 44 12.77 -14.47 -9.83
N ALA A 45 13.59 -14.03 -10.80
CA ALA A 45 14.77 -14.75 -11.26
C ALA A 45 16.05 -14.39 -10.51
N TRP A 46 16.13 -13.21 -9.86
CA TRP A 46 17.39 -12.70 -9.30
C TRP A 46 17.30 -12.13 -7.88
N ALA A 47 16.09 -11.90 -7.34
CA ALA A 47 15.86 -11.31 -6.03
C ALA A 47 15.25 -12.30 -5.03
N TYR A 48 15.69 -13.55 -5.05
CA TYR A 48 15.20 -14.60 -4.15
C TYR A 48 16.28 -15.69 -3.92
N PRO A 49 17.15 -15.56 -2.90
CA PRO A 49 17.37 -14.40 -2.02
C PRO A 49 18.40 -13.40 -2.60
N LEU A 50 18.43 -12.17 -2.07
CA LEU A 50 19.47 -11.20 -2.43
C LEU A 50 20.75 -11.38 -1.59
N SER A 51 21.90 -11.33 -2.24
CA SER A 51 23.19 -11.17 -1.55
C SER A 51 23.34 -9.76 -0.98
N ALA A 52 24.16 -9.60 0.06
CA ALA A 52 24.50 -8.29 0.64
C ALA A 52 25.06 -7.32 -0.42
N ARG A 53 25.81 -7.83 -1.42
CA ARG A 53 26.32 -7.03 -2.54
C ARG A 53 25.18 -6.49 -3.41
N GLN A 54 24.19 -7.33 -3.74
CA GLN A 54 23.03 -6.90 -4.53
C GLN A 54 22.17 -5.90 -3.75
N SER A 55 21.94 -6.11 -2.45
CA SER A 55 21.21 -5.16 -1.60
C SER A 55 21.89 -3.79 -1.55
N ARG A 56 23.22 -3.73 -1.41
CA ARG A 56 23.99 -2.47 -1.49
C ARG A 56 23.88 -1.80 -2.86
N LEU A 57 23.92 -2.59 -3.94
CA LEU A 57 23.75 -2.07 -5.30
C LEU A 57 22.37 -1.45 -5.50
N LEU A 58 21.30 -2.11 -5.05
CA LEU A 58 19.93 -1.58 -5.13
C LEU A 58 19.80 -0.27 -4.34
N ASN A 59 20.37 -0.20 -3.14
CA ASN A 59 20.40 1.04 -2.35
C ASN A 59 21.16 2.17 -3.07
N SER A 60 22.28 1.87 -3.72
CA SER A 60 23.03 2.86 -4.53
C SER A 60 22.21 3.38 -5.72
N ILE A 61 21.45 2.51 -6.39
CA ILE A 61 20.56 2.89 -7.49
C ILE A 61 19.41 3.76 -6.97
N GLN A 62 18.71 3.30 -5.92
CA GLN A 62 17.56 4.00 -5.34
C GLN A 62 17.95 5.39 -4.80
N ARG A 63 19.15 5.48 -4.20
CA ARG A 63 19.71 6.73 -3.66
C ARG A 63 19.67 7.88 -4.65
N LYS A 64 20.02 7.63 -5.92
CA LYS A 64 20.03 8.66 -6.97
C LYS A 64 18.64 9.31 -7.14
N PHE A 65 17.60 8.48 -7.20
CA PHE A 65 16.21 8.96 -7.29
C PHE A 65 15.77 9.65 -6.01
N LEU A 66 16.10 9.09 -4.84
CA LEU A 66 15.75 9.68 -3.55
C LEU A 66 16.34 11.08 -3.36
N LEU A 67 17.59 11.30 -3.75
CA LEU A 67 18.23 12.61 -3.73
C LEU A 67 17.53 13.58 -4.69
N ASN A 68 17.18 13.13 -5.90
CA ASN A 68 16.46 13.98 -6.86
C ASN A 68 15.01 14.31 -6.42
N ILE A 69 14.32 13.39 -5.75
CA ILE A 69 12.96 13.60 -5.21
C ILE A 69 12.99 14.56 -4.02
N THR A 70 13.95 14.38 -3.11
CA THR A 70 14.02 15.17 -1.88
C THR A 70 14.66 16.54 -2.11
N GLY A 71 15.63 16.58 -3.02
CA GLY A 71 16.62 17.64 -3.07
C GLY A 71 17.44 17.67 -1.79
N ALA A 72 17.77 16.53 -1.16
CA ALA A 72 18.65 16.52 0.01
C ALA A 72 20.13 16.61 -0.42
N TYR A 73 21.03 16.83 0.54
CA TYR A 73 22.48 16.80 0.28
C TYR A 73 22.93 15.37 -0.06
N SER A 74 23.99 15.25 -0.87
CA SER A 74 24.61 13.97 -1.25
C SER A 74 25.19 13.20 -0.07
N THR A 75 25.29 13.81 1.11
CA THR A 75 25.74 13.20 2.37
C THR A 75 24.57 12.66 3.21
N THR A 76 23.32 12.93 2.83
CA THR A 76 22.14 12.46 3.58
C THR A 76 22.01 10.94 3.45
N PRO A 77 21.89 10.18 4.56
CA PRO A 77 21.77 8.72 4.52
C PRO A 77 20.58 8.23 3.69
N THR A 78 20.76 7.18 2.90
CA THR A 78 19.70 6.63 2.04
C THR A 78 18.48 6.18 2.85
N VAL A 79 18.72 5.55 4.00
CA VAL A 79 17.67 5.08 4.92
C VAL A 79 16.78 6.21 5.42
N ALA A 80 17.36 7.37 5.74
CA ALA A 80 16.59 8.55 6.13
C ALA A 80 15.71 9.06 4.98
N LEU A 81 16.22 9.08 3.74
CA LEU A 81 15.46 9.52 2.57
C LEU A 81 14.29 8.58 2.25
N GLN A 82 14.49 7.27 2.39
CA GLN A 82 13.44 6.25 2.26
C GLN A 82 12.29 6.53 3.23
N VAL A 83 12.61 6.75 4.52
CA VAL A 83 11.61 7.04 5.57
C VAL A 83 10.90 8.37 5.32
N ILE A 84 11.65 9.45 5.05
CA ILE A 84 11.07 10.78 4.78
C ILE A 84 10.09 10.75 3.61
N LYS A 85 10.38 9.99 2.55
CA LYS A 85 9.51 9.91 1.36
C LYS A 85 8.55 8.73 1.37
N GLY A 86 8.52 7.94 2.44
CA GLY A 86 7.69 6.75 2.52
C GLY A 86 7.87 5.83 1.33
N ILE A 87 9.13 5.55 0.99
CA ILE A 87 9.52 4.66 -0.10
C ILE A 87 10.22 3.47 0.54
N LEU A 88 9.68 2.27 0.31
CA LEU A 88 10.25 1.03 0.82
C LEU A 88 11.68 0.85 0.29
N PRO A 89 12.64 0.36 1.10
CA PRO A 89 13.96 0.03 0.61
C PRO A 89 13.88 -0.92 -0.57
N LEU A 90 14.64 -0.62 -1.63
CA LEU A 90 14.48 -1.31 -2.90
C LEU A 90 14.84 -2.80 -2.83
N HIS A 91 15.75 -3.19 -1.93
CA HIS A 91 16.07 -4.61 -1.70
C HIS A 91 14.89 -5.38 -1.09
N ILE A 92 14.22 -4.81 -0.09
CA ILE A 92 12.98 -5.37 0.48
C ILE A 92 11.91 -5.45 -0.59
N LYS A 93 11.71 -4.38 -1.37
CA LYS A 93 10.72 -4.34 -2.44
C LYS A 93 10.98 -5.38 -3.53
N ALA A 94 12.24 -5.65 -3.84
CA ALA A 94 12.62 -6.64 -4.84
C ALA A 94 12.33 -8.07 -4.39
N GLU A 95 12.66 -8.42 -3.14
CA GLU A 95 12.30 -9.73 -2.58
C GLU A 95 10.78 -9.88 -2.44
N GLN A 96 10.07 -8.82 -2.04
CA GLN A 96 8.60 -8.78 -2.00
C GLN A 96 8.00 -9.11 -3.37
N GLU A 97 8.48 -8.46 -4.44
CA GLU A 97 7.98 -8.70 -5.80
C GLU A 97 8.36 -10.10 -6.32
N ALA A 98 9.56 -10.57 -6.00
CA ALA A 98 10.02 -11.90 -6.37
C ALA A 98 9.13 -12.99 -5.76
N VAL A 99 8.84 -12.91 -4.46
CA VAL A 99 7.96 -13.86 -3.77
C VAL A 99 6.56 -13.83 -4.36
N TYR A 100 5.98 -12.65 -4.57
CA TYR A 100 4.66 -12.52 -5.18
C TYR A 100 4.59 -13.20 -6.55
N VAL A 101 5.55 -12.92 -7.45
CA VAL A 101 5.56 -13.51 -8.80
C VAL A 101 5.79 -15.02 -8.74
N ARG A 102 6.70 -15.49 -7.89
CA ARG A 102 6.96 -16.93 -7.73
C ARG A 102 5.74 -17.69 -7.23
N THR A 103 5.07 -17.19 -6.20
CA THR A 103 3.88 -17.83 -5.64
C THR A 103 2.68 -17.70 -6.59
N ALA A 104 2.33 -16.47 -6.98
CA ALA A 104 1.04 -16.20 -7.64
C ALA A 104 1.06 -16.40 -9.17
N ARG A 105 2.23 -16.52 -9.80
CA ARG A 105 2.32 -16.67 -11.27
C ARG A 105 3.10 -17.89 -11.71
N LEU A 106 4.17 -18.24 -11.00
CA LEU A 106 4.98 -19.41 -11.33
C LEU A 106 4.57 -20.66 -10.55
N CYS A 107 3.57 -20.55 -9.66
CA CYS A 107 3.09 -21.61 -8.78
C CYS A 107 4.22 -22.32 -8.04
N LYS A 108 5.16 -21.53 -7.47
CA LYS A 108 6.28 -22.04 -6.67
C LYS A 108 6.17 -21.61 -5.21
N THR A 109 6.28 -22.58 -4.31
CA THR A 109 6.44 -22.33 -2.87
C THR A 109 7.61 -21.38 -2.62
N SER A 110 7.34 -20.35 -1.85
CA SER A 110 8.29 -19.28 -1.57
C SER A 110 8.19 -18.86 -0.11
N ASN A 111 9.31 -18.44 0.48
CA ASN A 111 9.44 -18.05 1.87
C ASN A 111 9.83 -16.58 1.96
N TYR A 112 9.20 -15.83 2.85
CA TYR A 112 9.55 -14.43 3.09
C TYR A 112 9.36 -14.10 4.56
N ASN A 113 10.43 -13.65 5.22
CA ASN A 113 10.41 -13.27 6.65
C ASN A 113 9.77 -14.35 7.56
N ASN A 114 10.14 -15.62 7.36
CA ASN A 114 9.62 -16.81 8.04
C ASN A 114 8.16 -17.21 7.73
N ILE A 115 7.51 -16.57 6.76
CA ILE A 115 6.20 -17.00 6.27
C ILE A 115 6.37 -17.82 4.99
N ASN A 116 5.73 -18.98 4.98
CA ASN A 116 5.65 -19.85 3.81
C ASN A 116 4.42 -19.47 2.96
N PHE A 117 4.69 -19.14 1.70
CA PHE A 117 3.70 -18.86 0.66
C PHE A 117 3.59 -20.08 -0.25
N ASN A 118 2.74 -21.03 0.15
CA ASN A 118 2.35 -22.18 -0.67
C ASN A 118 1.28 -21.74 -1.70
N PRO A 119 1.53 -21.87 -3.02
CA PRO A 119 0.55 -21.55 -4.06
C PRO A 119 -0.82 -22.19 -3.87
N ASN A 120 -0.87 -23.43 -3.36
CA ASN A 120 -2.11 -24.19 -3.19
C ASN A 120 -3.08 -23.57 -2.17
N ASN A 121 -2.60 -22.64 -1.33
CA ASN A 121 -3.44 -21.94 -0.36
C ASN A 121 -4.17 -20.75 -0.99
N TYR A 122 -3.91 -20.42 -2.26
CA TYR A 122 -4.43 -19.24 -2.93
C TYR A 122 -5.16 -19.60 -4.21
N GLU A 123 -6.07 -18.73 -4.65
CA GLU A 123 -6.77 -18.91 -5.91
C GLU A 123 -5.77 -18.97 -7.09
N ASP A 124 -5.91 -20.05 -7.86
CA ASP A 124 -5.36 -20.11 -9.21
C ASP A 124 -6.07 -19.07 -10.06
N GLY A 125 -5.28 -18.20 -10.68
CA GLY A 125 -5.78 -17.32 -11.71
C GLY A 125 -5.64 -18.08 -12.99
N ALA A 126 -6.77 -18.63 -13.44
CA ALA A 126 -6.89 -19.21 -14.75
C ALA A 126 -6.30 -18.24 -15.78
N THR A 127 -5.31 -18.71 -16.54
CA THR A 127 -4.63 -17.93 -17.57
C THR A 127 -5.40 -17.89 -18.89
N SER A 128 -6.38 -18.77 -19.07
CA SER A 128 -7.21 -18.88 -20.27
C SER A 128 -8.70 -18.79 -19.94
N THR A 129 -9.47 -18.18 -20.85
CA THR A 129 -10.93 -18.24 -20.87
C THR A 129 -11.35 -19.71 -20.92
N LYS A 130 -12.14 -20.15 -19.94
CA LYS A 130 -12.54 -21.56 -19.82
C LYS A 130 -13.52 -21.99 -20.92
N PHE A 131 -14.30 -21.03 -21.42
CA PHE A 131 -15.31 -21.27 -22.45
C PHE A 131 -14.93 -20.57 -23.76
N HIS A 132 -15.35 -21.17 -24.88
CA HIS A 132 -15.29 -20.50 -26.17
C HIS A 132 -16.40 -19.43 -26.24
N PRO A 133 -16.12 -18.21 -26.74
CA PRO A 133 -17.12 -17.15 -26.81
C PRO A 133 -18.45 -17.54 -27.47
N ALA A 134 -18.41 -18.37 -28.52
CA ALA A 134 -19.62 -18.82 -29.21
C ALA A 134 -20.56 -19.73 -28.37
N ILE A 135 -20.05 -20.36 -27.31
CA ILE A 135 -20.81 -21.30 -26.45
C ILE A 135 -21.21 -20.63 -25.14
N PHE A 136 -20.57 -19.50 -24.80
CA PHE A 136 -20.84 -18.75 -23.58
C PHE A 136 -22.07 -17.87 -23.77
N GLN A 137 -23.25 -18.42 -23.48
CA GLN A 137 -24.53 -17.72 -23.57
C GLN A 137 -25.17 -17.62 -22.18
N LEU A 138 -24.89 -16.52 -21.47
CA LEU A 138 -25.44 -16.23 -20.14
C LEU A 138 -26.29 -14.96 -20.10
N GLU A 139 -26.39 -14.23 -21.21
CA GLU A 139 -27.09 -12.95 -21.32
C GLU A 139 -28.56 -13.07 -20.93
N ASP A 140 -29.22 -14.18 -21.30
CA ASP A 140 -30.62 -14.46 -20.97
C ASP A 140 -30.80 -15.07 -19.56
N LYS A 141 -29.69 -15.46 -18.91
CA LYS A 141 -29.70 -16.10 -17.59
C LYS A 141 -29.39 -15.13 -16.47
N ILE A 142 -28.64 -14.06 -16.72
CA ILE A 142 -28.24 -13.09 -15.68
C ILE A 142 -28.82 -11.72 -16.04
N SER A 143 -29.85 -11.30 -15.29
CA SER A 143 -30.43 -9.97 -15.43
C SER A 143 -29.88 -9.01 -14.38
N LEU A 144 -29.13 -8.00 -14.85
CA LEU A 144 -28.72 -6.85 -14.04
C LEU A 144 -29.75 -5.71 -14.03
N LYS A 145 -30.90 -5.87 -14.72
CA LYS A 145 -31.97 -4.85 -14.75
C LYS A 145 -32.64 -4.75 -13.38
N LYS A 146 -32.96 -3.52 -12.96
CA LYS A 146 -33.57 -3.17 -11.66
C LYS A 146 -35.03 -3.61 -11.46
N GLN A 147 -35.52 -4.61 -12.19
CA GLN A 147 -36.91 -5.04 -12.07
C GLN A 147 -37.01 -6.25 -11.13
N PHE A 148 -37.48 -5.98 -9.92
CA PHE A 148 -37.88 -6.99 -8.97
C PHE A 148 -39.24 -7.55 -9.36
N LEU A 149 -39.24 -8.74 -9.95
CA LEU A 149 -40.43 -9.55 -10.17
C LEU A 149 -40.09 -10.95 -9.65
N PRO A 150 -40.41 -11.27 -8.38
CA PRO A 150 -40.32 -12.63 -7.86
C PRO A 150 -41.24 -13.50 -8.72
N VAL A 151 -40.75 -14.69 -9.06
CA VAL A 151 -41.53 -15.64 -9.84
C VAL A 151 -42.43 -16.40 -8.87
N PRO A 152 -43.68 -16.71 -9.22
CA PRO A 152 -44.49 -17.63 -8.43
C PRO A 152 -43.73 -18.94 -8.15
N GLY A 153 -43.72 -19.38 -6.89
CA GLY A 153 -42.96 -20.54 -6.43
C GLY A 153 -41.64 -20.17 -5.74
N LEU A 154 -40.63 -21.03 -5.89
CA LEU A 154 -39.37 -20.93 -5.15
C LEU A 154 -38.45 -19.83 -5.69
N ASN A 155 -38.01 -18.98 -4.77
CA ASN A 155 -36.96 -17.98 -5.00
C ASN A 155 -35.82 -18.23 -4.01
N ILE A 156 -34.58 -18.09 -4.48
CA ILE A 156 -33.39 -18.21 -3.64
C ILE A 156 -32.79 -16.82 -3.47
N TYR A 157 -32.36 -16.49 -2.26
CA TYR A 157 -31.69 -15.24 -1.95
C TYR A 157 -30.32 -15.55 -1.36
N THR A 158 -29.30 -14.84 -1.79
CA THR A 158 -27.90 -15.10 -1.45
C THR A 158 -27.26 -13.85 -0.87
N ASP A 159 -26.39 -14.02 0.13
CA ASP A 159 -25.60 -12.91 0.66
C ASP A 159 -24.24 -13.38 1.19
N GLY A 160 -23.29 -12.44 1.24
CA GLY A 160 -21.96 -12.63 1.80
C GLY A 160 -21.63 -11.54 2.82
N SER A 161 -21.25 -11.94 4.03
CA SER A 161 -20.92 -10.99 5.10
C SER A 161 -19.48 -11.12 5.56
N LYS A 162 -18.91 -9.99 6.00
CA LYS A 162 -17.64 -9.98 6.72
C LYS A 162 -17.74 -9.04 7.92
N ILE A 163 -17.54 -9.62 9.11
CA ILE A 163 -17.51 -8.90 10.38
C ILE A 163 -16.12 -9.14 10.97
N GLU A 164 -15.33 -8.08 11.09
CA GLU A 164 -13.92 -8.15 11.53
C GLU A 164 -13.13 -9.18 10.69
N ASP A 165 -12.57 -10.20 11.36
CA ASP A 165 -11.81 -11.30 10.77
C ASP A 165 -12.67 -12.56 10.53
N LYS A 166 -13.99 -12.45 10.55
CA LYS A 166 -14.92 -13.56 10.27
C LYS A 166 -15.70 -13.29 9.00
N THR A 167 -15.72 -14.27 8.09
CA THR A 167 -16.42 -14.16 6.81
C THR A 167 -17.49 -15.25 6.76
N GLY A 168 -18.72 -14.88 6.43
CA GLY A 168 -19.86 -15.79 6.30
C GLY A 168 -20.46 -15.70 4.91
N SER A 169 -20.96 -16.82 4.41
CA SER A 169 -21.64 -16.95 3.12
C SER A 169 -22.93 -17.71 3.37
N ALA A 170 -24.06 -17.25 2.82
CA ALA A 170 -25.34 -17.90 3.06
C ALA A 170 -26.30 -17.76 1.88
N PHE A 171 -27.24 -18.70 1.80
CA PHE A 171 -28.44 -18.53 0.99
C PHE A 171 -29.67 -19.08 1.71
N CYS A 172 -30.83 -18.53 1.39
CA CYS A 172 -32.12 -19.07 1.82
C CYS A 172 -33.03 -19.31 0.62
N VAL A 173 -33.83 -20.35 0.71
CA VAL A 173 -34.87 -20.69 -0.26
C VAL A 173 -36.21 -20.31 0.36
N MET A 174 -36.99 -19.51 -0.36
CA MET A 174 -38.30 -19.05 0.11
C MET A 174 -39.40 -19.32 -0.92
N GLU A 175 -40.58 -19.65 -0.40
CA GLU A 175 -41.83 -19.77 -1.14
C GLU A 175 -42.87 -18.90 -0.43
N GLU A 176 -43.47 -17.93 -1.11
CA GLU A 176 -44.51 -17.07 -0.53
C GLU A 176 -44.12 -16.46 0.84
N ASP A 177 -42.90 -15.90 0.93
CA ASP A 177 -42.29 -15.33 2.15
C ASP A 177 -42.04 -16.32 3.31
N ILE A 178 -42.18 -17.62 3.07
CA ILE A 178 -41.86 -18.67 4.03
C ILE A 178 -40.51 -19.29 3.67
N THR A 179 -39.55 -19.25 4.60
CA THR A 179 -38.27 -19.94 4.46
C THR A 179 -38.46 -21.45 4.48
N LYS A 180 -38.04 -22.13 3.41
CA LYS A 180 -38.10 -23.59 3.25
C LYS A 180 -36.77 -24.26 3.55
N TYR A 181 -35.66 -23.57 3.25
CA TYR A 181 -34.32 -24.10 3.40
C TYR A 181 -33.33 -22.97 3.63
N GLU A 182 -32.31 -23.24 4.44
CA GLU A 182 -31.22 -22.31 4.74
C GLU A 182 -29.90 -23.05 4.63
N TRP A 183 -28.89 -22.35 4.13
CA TRP A 183 -27.52 -22.82 4.11
C TRP A 183 -26.58 -21.71 4.56
N MET A 184 -25.61 -22.06 5.39
CA MET A 184 -24.66 -21.13 6.00
C MET A 184 -23.27 -21.76 6.04
N ALA A 185 -22.29 -21.06 5.51
CA ALA A 185 -20.88 -21.42 5.56
C ALA A 185 -20.04 -20.36 6.25
N GLN A 186 -19.16 -20.82 7.15
CA GLN A 186 -18.13 -20.00 7.76
C GLN A 186 -16.84 -20.14 6.95
N LEU A 187 -16.36 -19.03 6.41
CA LEU A 187 -15.13 -18.97 5.62
C LEU A 187 -13.95 -18.52 6.48
N SER A 188 -12.75 -18.73 5.95
CA SER A 188 -11.53 -18.36 6.66
C SER A 188 -11.35 -16.84 6.74
N PRO A 189 -10.63 -16.32 7.75
CA PRO A 189 -10.47 -14.87 7.97
C PRO A 189 -9.89 -14.08 6.79
N PHE A 190 -9.07 -14.75 5.98
CA PHE A 190 -8.41 -14.14 4.82
C PHE A 190 -9.33 -13.99 3.61
N ASN A 191 -10.52 -14.62 3.62
CA ASN A 191 -11.47 -14.51 2.54
C ASN A 191 -12.13 -13.13 2.51
N THR A 192 -12.63 -12.75 1.34
CA THR A 192 -13.27 -11.45 1.10
C THR A 192 -14.78 -11.60 1.03
N VAL A 193 -15.51 -10.51 1.28
CA VAL A 193 -16.97 -10.44 1.03
C VAL A 193 -17.28 -10.93 -0.38
N PHE A 194 -16.54 -10.46 -1.38
CA PHE A 194 -16.70 -10.90 -2.77
C PHE A 194 -16.61 -12.42 -2.97
N GLN A 195 -15.69 -13.11 -2.28
CA GLN A 195 -15.63 -14.58 -2.34
C GLN A 195 -16.82 -15.24 -1.63
N ALA A 196 -17.29 -14.66 -0.53
CA ALA A 196 -18.45 -15.16 0.20
C ALA A 196 -19.74 -15.05 -0.63
N GLU A 197 -19.94 -13.91 -1.29
CA GLU A 197 -21.03 -13.66 -2.24
C GLU A 197 -21.02 -14.67 -3.40
N LEU A 198 -19.86 -14.85 -4.03
CA LEU A 198 -19.72 -15.81 -5.13
C LEU A 198 -20.00 -17.25 -4.69
N LEU A 199 -19.56 -17.63 -3.49
CA LEU A 199 -19.83 -18.95 -2.95
C LEU A 199 -21.32 -19.15 -2.63
N ALA A 200 -21.98 -18.12 -2.08
CA ALA A 200 -23.41 -18.17 -1.79
C ALA A 200 -24.22 -18.40 -3.08
N ILE A 201 -23.86 -17.67 -4.14
CA ILE A 201 -24.44 -17.85 -5.48
C ILE A 201 -24.16 -19.23 -6.05
N GLN A 202 -22.92 -19.72 -5.92
CA GLN A 202 -22.54 -21.05 -6.40
C GLN A 202 -23.39 -22.15 -5.74
N GLU A 203 -23.46 -22.14 -4.40
CA GLU A 203 -24.18 -23.15 -3.63
C GLU A 203 -25.70 -23.06 -3.85
N ALA A 204 -26.24 -21.84 -4.00
CA ALA A 204 -27.61 -21.63 -4.43
C ALA A 204 -27.89 -22.25 -5.80
N CYS A 205 -26.99 -22.06 -6.78
CA CYS A 205 -27.11 -22.66 -8.11
C CYS A 205 -27.00 -24.19 -8.07
N LEU A 206 -26.08 -24.72 -7.25
CA LEU A 206 -25.93 -26.17 -7.04
C LEU A 206 -27.21 -26.76 -6.46
N TRP A 207 -27.77 -26.13 -5.43
CA TRP A 207 -29.04 -26.55 -4.83
C TRP A 207 -30.18 -26.50 -5.86
N ALA A 208 -30.33 -25.37 -6.57
CA ALA A 208 -31.36 -25.20 -7.58
C ALA A 208 -31.24 -26.20 -8.74
N SER A 209 -30.01 -26.56 -9.14
CA SER A 209 -29.77 -27.53 -10.23
C SER A 209 -30.23 -28.95 -9.92
N ARG A 210 -30.42 -29.28 -8.63
CA ARG A 210 -30.97 -30.57 -8.18
C ARG A 210 -32.50 -30.58 -8.22
N THR A 211 -33.12 -29.43 -8.43
CA THR A 211 -34.56 -29.29 -8.58
C THR A 211 -34.92 -29.23 -10.06
N ASN A 212 -36.03 -29.85 -10.44
CA ASN A 212 -36.59 -29.73 -11.80
C ASN A 212 -37.54 -28.53 -11.94
N GLN A 213 -37.50 -27.57 -11.01
CA GLN A 213 -38.36 -26.40 -11.00
C GLN A 213 -37.66 -25.19 -11.62
N GLN A 214 -38.42 -24.26 -12.19
CA GLN A 214 -37.87 -22.95 -12.54
C GLN A 214 -37.61 -22.17 -11.26
N ILE A 215 -36.34 -21.80 -11.05
CA ILE A 215 -35.90 -21.11 -9.83
C ILE A 215 -35.21 -19.82 -10.24
N LYS A 216 -35.56 -18.75 -9.52
CA LYS A 216 -34.85 -17.48 -9.61
C LYS A 216 -33.95 -17.28 -8.40
N VAL A 217 -32.67 -17.04 -8.66
CA VAL A 217 -31.66 -16.76 -7.64
C VAL A 217 -31.37 -15.26 -7.64
N TRP A 218 -31.52 -14.65 -6.48
CA TRP A 218 -31.40 -13.21 -6.26
C TRP A 218 -30.17 -12.90 -5.42
N SER A 219 -29.39 -11.93 -5.88
CA SER A 219 -28.22 -11.40 -5.17
C SER A 219 -28.21 -9.89 -5.30
N ASP A 220 -27.79 -9.18 -4.26
CA ASP A 220 -27.54 -7.74 -4.32
C ASP A 220 -26.08 -7.39 -4.68
N SER A 221 -25.21 -8.39 -4.78
CA SER A 221 -23.82 -8.23 -5.19
C SER A 221 -23.68 -8.10 -6.71
N GLU A 222 -23.84 -6.88 -7.21
CA GLU A 222 -23.65 -6.56 -8.63
C GLU A 222 -22.26 -7.01 -9.12
N SER A 223 -21.23 -6.86 -8.28
CA SER A 223 -19.86 -7.26 -8.62
C SER A 223 -19.72 -8.77 -8.87
N SER A 224 -20.42 -9.61 -8.09
CA SER A 224 -20.42 -11.06 -8.24
C SER A 224 -21.15 -11.48 -9.52
N LEU A 225 -22.32 -10.89 -9.78
CA LEU A 225 -23.08 -11.15 -11.01
C LEU A 225 -22.33 -10.71 -12.26
N GLN A 226 -21.68 -9.54 -12.25
CA GLN A 226 -20.81 -9.09 -13.35
C GLN A 226 -19.63 -10.04 -13.56
N SER A 227 -19.04 -10.55 -12.47
CA SER A 227 -17.95 -11.53 -12.56
C SER A 227 -18.42 -12.86 -13.17
N ILE A 228 -19.63 -13.34 -12.84
CA ILE A 228 -20.20 -14.57 -13.42
C ILE A 228 -20.63 -14.34 -14.88
N ALA A 229 -21.14 -13.16 -15.22
CA ALA A 229 -21.52 -12.82 -16.60
C ALA A 229 -20.30 -12.58 -17.51
N SER A 230 -19.10 -12.37 -16.96
CA SER A 230 -17.90 -12.10 -17.74
C SER A 230 -17.17 -13.39 -18.16
N ILE A 231 -16.98 -13.58 -19.46
CA ILE A 231 -16.17 -14.69 -20.01
C ILE A 231 -14.69 -14.64 -19.57
N ASP A 232 -14.19 -13.43 -19.27
CA ASP A 232 -12.81 -13.18 -18.87
C ASP A 232 -12.56 -13.36 -17.36
N THR A 233 -13.56 -13.85 -16.63
CA THR A 233 -13.44 -14.04 -15.19
C THR A 233 -12.34 -15.02 -14.84
N LYS A 234 -11.57 -14.66 -13.80
CA LYS A 234 -10.44 -15.45 -13.29
C LYS A 234 -10.75 -16.12 -11.96
N SER A 235 -11.93 -15.88 -11.40
CA SER A 235 -12.36 -16.51 -10.15
C SER A 235 -12.78 -17.95 -10.45
N PRO A 236 -12.17 -18.96 -9.80
CA PRO A 236 -12.58 -20.36 -9.98
C PRO A 236 -14.04 -20.60 -9.59
N ILE A 237 -14.52 -19.94 -8.53
CA ILE A 237 -15.91 -20.03 -8.06
C ILE A 237 -16.85 -19.50 -9.14
N ALA A 238 -16.57 -18.32 -9.71
CA ALA A 238 -17.38 -17.77 -10.79
C ALA A 238 -17.41 -18.69 -12.02
N GLN A 239 -16.27 -19.28 -12.40
CA GLN A 239 -16.19 -20.23 -13.51
C GLN A 239 -16.99 -21.52 -13.24
N GLN A 240 -17.00 -22.02 -12.01
CA GLN A 240 -17.83 -23.17 -11.62
C GLN A 240 -19.33 -22.82 -11.67
N THR A 241 -19.71 -21.62 -11.22
CA THR A 241 -21.08 -21.11 -11.36
C THR A 241 -21.50 -21.00 -12.82
N GLN A 242 -20.62 -20.49 -13.69
CA GLN A 242 -20.85 -20.44 -15.14
C GLN A 242 -21.15 -21.85 -15.71
N GLU A 243 -20.43 -22.89 -15.29
CA GLU A 243 -20.71 -24.27 -15.75
C GLU A 243 -22.09 -24.76 -15.32
N ILE A 244 -22.50 -24.48 -14.07
CA ILE A 244 -23.81 -24.87 -13.55
C ILE A 244 -24.90 -24.16 -14.35
N LEU A 245 -24.75 -22.85 -14.54
CA LEU A 245 -25.71 -22.04 -15.29
C LEU A 245 -25.77 -22.44 -16.75
N LEU A 246 -24.66 -22.77 -17.41
CA LEU A 246 -24.69 -23.22 -18.81
C LEU A 246 -25.39 -24.59 -18.96
N LYS A 247 -25.23 -25.49 -17.98
CA LYS A 247 -25.88 -26.82 -17.98
C LYS A 247 -27.37 -26.79 -17.62
N SER A 248 -27.80 -25.84 -16.79
CA SER A 248 -29.20 -25.75 -16.34
C SER A 248 -29.99 -24.71 -17.15
N THR A 249 -31.16 -25.10 -17.66
CA THR A 249 -32.09 -24.18 -18.34
C THR A 249 -33.13 -23.58 -17.40
N SER A 250 -33.28 -24.11 -16.19
CA SER A 250 -34.32 -23.74 -15.22
C SER A 250 -33.90 -22.63 -14.26
N ILE A 251 -32.61 -22.31 -14.19
CA ILE A 251 -32.06 -21.31 -13.25
C ILE A 251 -31.90 -19.96 -13.95
N LYS A 252 -32.46 -18.91 -13.35
CA LYS A 252 -32.24 -17.52 -13.75
C LYS A 252 -31.73 -16.71 -12.57
N HIS A 253 -30.80 -15.79 -12.84
CA HIS A 253 -30.27 -14.84 -11.88
C HIS A 253 -30.88 -13.46 -12.07
N GLY A 254 -31.20 -12.81 -10.95
CA GLY A 254 -31.56 -11.41 -10.92
C GLY A 254 -30.71 -10.65 -9.91
N TRP A 255 -30.37 -9.42 -10.26
CA TRP A 255 -29.85 -8.45 -9.31
C TRP A 255 -31.00 -7.79 -8.54
N ILE A 256 -30.84 -7.65 -7.23
CA ILE A 256 -31.75 -6.87 -6.38
C ILE A 256 -30.99 -5.78 -5.64
N LYS A 257 -31.69 -4.74 -5.23
CA LYS A 257 -31.05 -3.65 -4.49
C LYS A 257 -30.98 -4.03 -3.00
N ALA A 258 -29.79 -3.92 -2.43
CA ALA A 258 -29.57 -4.09 -1.00
C ALA A 258 -30.42 -3.10 -0.16
N HIS A 259 -30.90 -3.56 1.00
CA HIS A 259 -31.55 -2.75 2.04
C HIS A 259 -32.81 -1.98 1.60
N VAL A 260 -33.68 -2.62 0.82
CA VAL A 260 -34.97 -2.04 0.36
C VAL A 260 -36.19 -2.73 1.00
N GLY A 261 -36.01 -3.59 2.01
CA GLY A 261 -37.14 -4.26 2.67
C GLY A 261 -37.57 -5.58 2.02
N TYR A 262 -36.77 -6.19 1.15
CA TYR A 262 -37.09 -7.49 0.58
C TYR A 262 -36.84 -8.59 1.62
N SER A 263 -37.92 -9.21 2.11
CA SER A 263 -37.92 -10.28 3.11
C SER A 263 -36.79 -11.31 2.89
N GLY A 264 -36.63 -11.80 1.66
CA GLY A 264 -35.61 -12.80 1.32
C GLY A 264 -34.19 -12.29 1.35
N ASN A 265 -33.96 -11.06 0.88
CA ASN A 265 -32.62 -10.47 0.95
C ASN A 265 -32.22 -10.18 2.39
N GLU A 266 -33.16 -9.70 3.19
CA GLU A 266 -32.91 -9.45 4.62
C GLU A 266 -32.66 -10.74 5.38
N ALA A 267 -33.41 -11.80 5.07
CA ALA A 267 -33.17 -13.13 5.61
C ALA A 267 -31.76 -13.64 5.22
N ALA A 268 -31.37 -13.52 3.95
CA ALA A 268 -30.04 -13.90 3.50
C ALA A 268 -28.93 -13.09 4.20
N ASP A 269 -29.09 -11.77 4.37
CA ASP A 269 -28.13 -10.91 5.07
C ASP A 269 -27.98 -11.27 6.56
N VAL A 270 -29.10 -11.54 7.25
CA VAL A 270 -29.08 -12.04 8.63
C VAL A 270 -28.37 -13.39 8.70
N LEU A 271 -28.65 -14.30 7.77
CA LEU A 271 -28.01 -15.62 7.71
C LEU A 271 -26.52 -15.51 7.41
N ALA A 272 -26.08 -14.66 6.49
CA ALA A 272 -24.67 -14.48 6.17
C ALA A 272 -23.90 -13.90 7.36
N LYS A 273 -24.51 -12.98 8.12
CA LYS A 273 -23.94 -12.48 9.38
C LYS A 273 -23.86 -13.59 10.44
N LYS A 274 -24.90 -14.40 10.59
CA LYS A 274 -24.93 -15.55 11.50
C LYS A 274 -23.90 -16.62 11.11
N ALA A 275 -23.71 -16.86 9.81
CA ALA A 275 -22.75 -17.79 9.24
C ALA A 275 -21.30 -17.46 9.64
N THR A 276 -21.00 -16.20 9.98
CA THR A 276 -19.67 -15.81 10.48
C THR A 276 -19.29 -16.53 11.78
N GLN A 277 -20.25 -17.06 12.54
CA GLN A 277 -20.03 -17.72 13.83
C GLN A 277 -20.54 -19.16 13.84
N GLU A 278 -21.72 -19.40 13.25
CA GLU A 278 -22.44 -20.68 13.34
C GLU A 278 -22.46 -21.45 12.00
N GLY A 279 -21.87 -20.88 10.95
CA GLY A 279 -21.82 -21.52 9.64
C GLY A 279 -20.94 -22.77 9.62
N ILE A 280 -21.19 -23.65 8.68
CA ILE A 280 -20.38 -24.85 8.45
C ILE A 280 -18.96 -24.40 8.03
N PRO A 281 -17.89 -24.80 8.73
CA PRO A 281 -16.54 -24.43 8.35
C PRO A 281 -16.22 -24.90 6.94
N THR A 282 -16.05 -23.95 6.02
CA THR A 282 -15.87 -24.20 4.59
C THR A 282 -14.56 -23.59 4.15
N PHE A 283 -13.66 -24.42 3.63
CA PHE A 283 -12.38 -23.97 3.13
C PHE A 283 -12.48 -23.59 1.65
N ILE A 284 -12.16 -22.33 1.34
CA ILE A 284 -11.87 -21.89 -0.02
C ILE A 284 -10.50 -21.20 -0.05
N PRO A 285 -9.73 -21.29 -1.15
CA PRO A 285 -8.42 -20.67 -1.24
C PRO A 285 -8.46 -19.15 -1.00
N ALA A 286 -7.38 -18.62 -0.44
CA ALA A 286 -7.24 -17.18 -0.20
C ALA A 286 -7.16 -16.40 -1.52
N PRO A 287 -7.71 -15.18 -1.59
CA PRO A 287 -7.64 -14.40 -2.81
C PRO A 287 -6.19 -13.97 -3.06
N ARG A 288 -5.77 -13.86 -4.33
CA ARG A 288 -4.40 -13.46 -4.70
C ARG A 288 -3.96 -12.11 -4.10
N ASN A 289 -4.90 -11.21 -3.84
CA ASN A 289 -4.62 -9.94 -3.18
C ASN A 289 -4.20 -10.12 -1.71
N HIS A 290 -4.60 -11.21 -1.06
CA HIS A 290 -4.14 -11.56 0.28
C HIS A 290 -2.61 -11.74 0.33
N ILE A 291 -2.02 -12.39 -0.68
CA ILE A 291 -0.56 -12.52 -0.84
C ILE A 291 0.10 -11.14 -0.79
N LYS A 292 -0.41 -10.17 -1.56
CA LYS A 292 0.14 -8.81 -1.60
C LYS A 292 0.03 -8.11 -0.24
N SER A 293 -1.10 -8.29 0.45
CA SER A 293 -1.34 -7.71 1.77
C SER A 293 -0.34 -8.25 2.81
N LEU A 294 -0.19 -9.57 2.90
CA LEU A 294 0.78 -10.22 3.78
C LEU A 294 2.21 -9.78 3.46
N LEU A 295 2.61 -9.84 2.21
CA LEU A 295 3.93 -9.39 1.77
C LEU A 295 4.19 -7.93 2.11
N GLN A 296 3.19 -7.06 1.99
CA GLN A 296 3.30 -5.66 2.36
C GLN A 296 3.47 -5.47 3.87
N LYS A 297 2.67 -6.18 4.68
CA LYS A 297 2.76 -6.17 6.15
C LYS A 297 4.16 -6.59 6.61
N GLU A 298 4.65 -7.73 6.12
CA GLU A 298 5.96 -8.26 6.47
C GLU A 298 7.12 -7.37 6.00
N SER A 299 6.97 -6.77 4.82
CA SER A 299 7.98 -5.82 4.31
C SER A 299 8.08 -4.56 5.17
N ILE A 300 6.95 -4.08 5.71
CA ILE A 300 6.94 -2.95 6.64
C ILE A 300 7.57 -3.34 7.98
N ILE A 301 7.27 -4.53 8.52
CA ILE A 301 7.87 -5.05 9.75
C ILE A 301 9.39 -5.15 9.61
N ARG A 302 9.87 -5.76 8.51
CA ARG A 302 11.31 -5.82 8.23
C ARG A 302 11.93 -4.44 8.07
N TRP A 303 11.27 -3.53 7.34
CA TRP A 303 11.76 -2.17 7.18
C TRP A 303 11.86 -1.43 8.51
N GLN A 304 10.88 -1.60 9.40
CA GLN A 304 10.91 -1.04 10.76
C GLN A 304 12.10 -1.60 11.55
N LYS A 305 12.34 -2.92 11.50
CA LYS A 305 13.50 -3.55 12.15
C LYS A 305 14.83 -3.01 11.62
N GLU A 306 14.96 -2.86 10.30
CA GLU A 306 16.15 -2.24 9.69
C GLU A 306 16.31 -0.76 10.09
N TRP A 307 15.20 -0.04 10.32
CA TRP A 307 15.22 1.36 10.74
C TRP A 307 15.57 1.55 12.22
N ASP A 308 15.05 0.70 13.09
CA ASP A 308 15.33 0.75 14.53
C ASP A 308 16.77 0.36 14.83
N ASN A 309 17.28 -0.70 14.19
CA ASN A 309 18.63 -1.22 14.40
C ASN A 309 19.71 -0.50 13.57
N GLY A 310 19.31 0.38 12.65
CA GLY A 310 20.24 1.07 11.77
C GLY A 310 21.02 2.18 12.48
N GLU A 311 22.34 2.22 12.25
CA GLU A 311 23.24 3.24 12.82
C GLU A 311 23.19 4.58 12.09
N THR A 312 22.70 4.62 10.85
CA THR A 312 22.68 5.83 10.03
C THR A 312 21.30 6.50 10.01
N GLY A 313 21.28 7.84 9.87
CA GLY A 313 20.02 8.59 9.82
C GLY A 313 19.36 8.81 11.18
N ARG A 314 20.11 8.64 12.28
CA ARG A 314 19.58 8.72 13.66
C ARG A 314 18.84 10.00 13.99
N SER A 315 19.29 11.14 13.45
CA SER A 315 18.60 12.42 13.67
C SER A 315 17.17 12.42 13.11
N VAL A 316 16.93 11.72 11.99
CA VAL A 316 15.60 11.55 11.41
C VAL A 316 14.80 10.52 12.19
N HIS A 317 15.40 9.44 12.67
CA HIS A 317 14.69 8.45 13.50
C HIS A 317 14.16 9.08 14.79
N ASN A 318 14.94 9.95 15.42
CA ASN A 318 14.51 10.68 16.63
C ASN A 318 13.24 11.53 16.42
N VAL A 319 12.89 11.86 15.17
CA VAL A 319 11.69 12.63 14.81
C VAL A 319 10.62 11.74 14.14
N LEU A 320 11.06 10.73 13.40
CA LEU A 320 10.24 9.78 12.65
C LEU A 320 10.66 8.35 13.02
N PRO A 321 10.33 7.87 14.25
CA PRO A 321 10.75 6.55 14.70
C PRO A 321 10.02 5.42 13.98
N LYS A 322 8.82 5.70 13.46
CA LYS A 322 8.00 4.73 12.73
C LYS A 322 8.05 4.95 11.22
N VAL A 323 8.32 3.87 10.49
CA VAL A 323 8.28 3.87 9.02
C VAL A 323 6.84 3.91 8.54
N LYS A 324 6.60 4.55 7.39
CA LYS A 324 5.28 4.63 6.76
C LYS A 324 5.41 4.74 5.25
N THR A 325 4.41 4.31 4.50
CA THR A 325 4.41 4.36 3.01
C THR A 325 3.91 5.70 2.45
N THR A 326 3.35 6.55 3.32
CA THR A 326 2.97 7.93 3.01
C THR A 326 4.17 8.87 3.20
N PRO A 327 4.50 9.73 2.23
CA PRO A 327 5.61 10.66 2.38
C PRO A 327 5.33 11.67 3.50
N THR A 328 6.34 12.00 4.30
CA THR A 328 6.27 13.12 5.24
C THR A 328 6.34 14.44 4.44
N PRO A 329 5.51 15.45 4.75
CA PRO A 329 5.40 16.69 3.98
C PRO A 329 6.59 17.66 4.18
N TRP A 330 7.78 17.14 4.46
CA TRP A 330 9.00 17.94 4.63
C TRP A 330 9.59 18.36 3.28
N GLN A 331 9.95 19.64 3.19
CA GLN A 331 10.71 20.21 2.09
C GLN A 331 12.21 20.20 2.38
N ARG A 332 13.01 20.69 1.42
CA ARG A 332 14.47 20.66 1.50
C ARG A 332 15.00 21.37 2.76
N PRO A 333 14.51 22.56 3.16
CA PRO A 333 14.96 23.23 4.39
C PRO A 333 14.68 22.40 5.65
N GLU A 334 13.50 21.80 5.77
CA GLU A 334 13.20 20.93 6.91
C GLU A 334 14.12 19.70 6.98
N ILE A 335 14.42 19.09 5.83
CA ILE A 335 15.34 17.96 5.76
C ILE A 335 16.76 18.40 6.15
N MET A 336 17.21 19.57 5.70
CA MET A 336 18.49 20.16 6.08
C MET A 336 18.58 20.37 7.59
N PHE A 337 17.54 20.96 8.18
CA PHE A 337 17.46 21.24 9.60
C PHE A 337 17.60 19.98 10.45
N VAL A 338 16.80 18.94 10.16
CA VAL A 338 16.83 17.67 10.91
C VAL A 338 18.13 16.91 10.70
N MET A 339 18.73 17.02 9.51
CA MET A 339 19.98 16.35 9.20
C MET A 339 21.23 17.10 9.71
N ASP A 340 21.09 18.30 10.27
CA ASP A 340 22.22 19.18 10.61
C ASP A 340 23.11 19.41 9.36
N HIS A 341 22.46 19.64 8.21
CA HIS A 341 23.09 19.80 6.91
C HIS A 341 22.83 21.19 6.34
N GLY A 342 23.75 21.70 5.53
CA GLY A 342 23.56 22.93 4.77
C GLY A 342 24.49 24.05 5.20
N PRO A 343 24.02 25.32 5.24
CA PRO A 343 24.89 26.47 5.49
C PRO A 343 25.26 26.62 6.98
N PHE A 344 25.31 25.52 7.72
CA PHE A 344 25.62 25.51 9.16
C PHE A 344 27.13 25.33 9.36
N PRO A 345 27.81 26.19 10.13
CA PRO A 345 29.24 26.05 10.42
C PRO A 345 29.67 24.64 10.84
N THR A 346 28.87 23.94 11.65
CA THR A 346 29.12 22.55 12.04
C THR A 346 29.21 21.60 10.85
N TYR A 347 28.30 21.74 9.89
CA TYR A 347 28.30 20.95 8.67
C TYR A 347 29.46 21.36 7.75
N LEU A 348 29.70 22.66 7.57
CA LEU A 348 30.74 23.17 6.68
C LEU A 348 32.15 22.82 7.17
N LYS A 349 32.41 22.85 8.48
CA LYS A 349 33.68 22.39 9.08
C LYS A 349 33.93 20.91 8.81
N ARG A 350 32.90 20.07 8.93
CA ARG A 350 33.00 18.62 8.67
C ARG A 350 33.50 18.30 7.25
N PHE A 351 33.23 19.18 6.29
CA PHE A 351 33.69 19.04 4.89
C PHE A 351 34.89 19.92 4.55
N ASN A 352 35.58 20.48 5.55
CA ASN A 352 36.73 21.38 5.38
C ASN A 352 36.45 22.60 4.48
N ILE A 353 35.18 23.03 4.39
CA ILE A 353 34.79 24.27 3.70
C ILE A 353 35.05 25.47 4.61
N ARG A 354 34.97 25.27 5.93
CA ARG A 354 35.32 26.23 6.98
C ARG A 354 36.31 25.62 7.96
N ARG A 355 37.13 26.46 8.60
CA ARG A 355 38.07 26.06 9.67
C ARG A 355 37.36 25.91 11.02
N SER A 356 36.40 26.79 11.30
CA SER A 356 35.64 26.81 12.55
C SER A 356 34.18 26.35 12.38
N ASP A 357 33.65 25.70 13.42
CA ASP A 357 32.25 25.28 13.57
C ASP A 357 31.44 26.30 14.38
N SER A 358 32.05 27.43 14.72
CA SER A 358 31.40 28.51 15.45
C SER A 358 30.67 29.50 14.53
N CYS A 359 29.62 30.12 15.05
CA CYS A 359 29.02 31.34 14.50
C CYS A 359 29.97 32.54 14.68
N GLY A 360 29.68 33.67 14.03
CA GLY A 360 30.32 34.96 14.35
C GLY A 360 30.13 35.40 15.82
N CYS A 361 29.19 34.77 16.53
CA CYS A 361 28.96 34.94 17.97
C CYS A 361 29.82 34.04 18.88
N GLY A 362 30.78 33.28 18.34
CA GLY A 362 31.69 32.41 19.09
C GLY A 362 31.11 31.09 19.61
N LYS A 363 29.80 30.85 19.47
CA LYS A 363 29.12 29.60 19.87
C LYS A 363 29.03 28.59 18.70
N LEU A 364 28.79 27.32 19.01
CA LEU A 364 28.60 26.26 18.03
C LEU A 364 27.47 26.56 17.01
N GLY A 365 27.80 26.70 15.73
CA GLY A 365 26.90 27.08 14.64
C GLY A 365 26.05 25.95 14.08
N ASN A 366 25.39 25.17 14.94
CA ASN A 366 24.43 24.15 14.51
C ASN A 366 23.00 24.75 14.34
N PRO A 367 22.07 24.05 13.66
CA PRO A 367 20.73 24.56 13.39
C PRO A 367 19.96 24.98 14.64
N LEU A 368 20.10 24.25 15.75
CA LEU A 368 19.39 24.57 16.99
C LEU A 368 19.97 25.80 17.67
N THR A 369 21.29 25.93 17.73
CA THR A 369 21.93 27.14 18.28
C THR A 369 21.48 28.39 17.51
N LEU A 370 21.41 28.30 16.17
CA LEU A 370 20.97 29.41 15.34
C LEU A 370 19.48 29.72 15.52
N CYS A 371 18.63 28.71 15.72
CA CYS A 371 17.23 28.91 16.10
C CYS A 371 17.05 29.69 17.41
N TYR A 372 17.97 29.55 18.37
CA TYR A 372 17.95 30.30 19.62
C TYR A 372 18.46 31.73 19.48
N LYS A 373 19.52 31.91 18.69
CA LYS A 373 20.20 33.20 18.58
C LYS A 373 19.50 34.17 17.64
N LEU A 374 18.92 33.67 16.57
CA LEU A 374 18.12 34.48 15.65
C LEU A 374 16.67 34.51 16.15
N SER A 375 16.47 35.11 17.34
CA SER A 375 15.20 35.20 18.07
C SER A 375 14.06 35.81 17.24
N VAL A 376 14.38 36.60 16.21
CA VAL A 376 13.44 37.13 15.20
C VAL A 376 12.55 36.02 14.61
N TYR A 377 13.07 34.80 14.47
CA TYR A 377 12.30 33.67 13.95
C TYR A 377 11.52 32.89 15.01
N ASN A 378 11.81 33.06 16.31
CA ASN A 378 11.11 32.43 17.45
C ASN A 378 10.72 30.95 17.19
N VAL A 379 11.64 30.15 16.64
CA VAL A 379 11.36 28.74 16.28
C VAL A 379 11.13 27.91 17.55
N ILE A 380 11.90 28.22 18.61
CA ILE A 380 11.79 27.66 19.96
C ILE A 380 11.77 28.84 20.95
N PRO A 381 10.79 28.94 21.86
CA PRO A 381 10.75 30.02 22.86
C PRO A 381 11.98 29.95 23.79
N PRO A 382 12.62 31.09 24.12
CA PRO A 382 13.84 31.13 24.94
C PRO A 382 13.68 30.46 26.31
N ASN A 383 12.47 30.51 26.90
CA ASN A 383 12.20 29.95 28.24
C ASN A 383 12.04 28.42 28.29
N LYS A 384 12.07 27.70 27.15
CA LYS A 384 11.91 26.23 27.11
C LYS A 384 13.23 25.45 27.08
N THR A 385 14.35 26.12 27.27
CA THR A 385 15.70 25.65 26.88
C THR A 385 16.51 24.99 28.00
N VAL A 386 16.17 25.20 29.27
CA VAL A 386 17.04 24.78 30.39
C VAL A 386 16.87 23.29 30.77
N SER A 387 15.77 22.63 30.38
CA SER A 387 15.45 21.28 30.88
C SER A 387 15.09 20.21 29.85
N ARG A 388 15.14 20.50 28.54
CA ARG A 388 14.65 19.56 27.51
C ARG A 388 15.75 18.98 26.61
N PRO A 389 15.77 17.66 26.36
CA PRO A 389 16.69 17.04 25.42
C PRO A 389 16.60 17.64 24.00
N ARG A 390 17.76 17.75 23.33
CA ARG A 390 17.91 18.24 21.94
C ARG A 390 16.91 17.57 20.98
N THR A 391 16.74 16.26 21.12
CA THR A 391 15.87 15.42 20.29
C THR A 391 14.41 15.82 20.40
N THR A 392 13.91 16.00 21.64
CA THR A 392 12.53 16.41 21.94
C THR A 392 12.19 17.78 21.35
N LEU A 393 13.16 18.69 21.26
CA LEU A 393 12.96 20.04 20.73
C LEU A 393 12.85 20.05 19.20
N VAL A 394 13.71 19.29 18.52
CA VAL A 394 13.62 19.10 17.06
C VAL A 394 12.30 18.44 16.71
N GLU A 395 11.93 17.37 17.41
CA GLU A 395 10.68 16.65 17.17
C GLU A 395 9.45 17.57 17.29
N LYS A 396 9.34 18.32 18.39
CA LYS A 396 8.24 19.29 18.59
C LYS A 396 8.20 20.36 17.50
N SER A 397 9.36 20.85 17.07
CA SER A 397 9.46 21.85 16.00
C SER A 397 9.01 21.29 14.65
N MET A 398 9.34 20.04 14.36
CA MET A 398 9.02 19.38 13.10
C MET A 398 7.56 18.91 13.01
N ASN A 399 6.91 18.71 14.16
CA ASN A 399 5.48 18.41 14.25
C ASN A 399 4.60 19.68 14.21
N ASN A 400 5.17 20.87 14.35
CA ASN A 400 4.44 22.14 14.30
C ASN A 400 4.60 22.85 12.94
N ASN A 401 3.50 23.11 12.24
CA ASN A 401 3.51 23.78 10.94
C ASN A 401 4.15 25.17 10.96
N ASN A 402 3.85 25.99 11.99
CA ASN A 402 4.39 27.35 12.13
C ASN A 402 5.91 27.30 12.37
N SER A 403 6.38 26.38 13.21
CA SER A 403 7.81 26.16 13.41
C SER A 403 8.51 25.75 12.12
N ARG A 404 7.91 24.88 11.30
CA ARG A 404 8.48 24.53 9.99
C ARG A 404 8.55 25.71 9.02
N VAL A 405 7.54 26.58 8.99
CA VAL A 405 7.57 27.82 8.18
C VAL A 405 8.73 28.72 8.63
N LYS A 406 8.91 28.87 9.94
CA LYS A 406 10.03 29.63 10.52
C LYS A 406 11.39 29.01 10.19
N ILE A 407 11.51 27.68 10.25
CA ILE A 407 12.73 26.94 9.83
C ILE A 407 13.08 27.23 8.36
N LYS A 408 12.08 27.25 7.46
CA LYS A 408 12.30 27.58 6.05
C LYS A 408 12.85 28.99 5.89
N LYS A 409 12.23 29.97 6.56
CA LYS A 409 12.67 31.37 6.53
C LYS A 409 14.09 31.52 7.10
N LEU A 410 14.37 30.86 8.22
CA LEU A 410 15.69 30.85 8.84
C LEU A 410 16.77 30.32 7.89
N ILE A 411 16.53 29.18 7.25
CA ILE A 411 17.51 28.59 6.32
C ILE A 411 17.74 29.48 5.11
N HIS A 412 16.68 30.10 4.60
CA HIS A 412 16.80 31.05 3.49
C HIS A 412 17.63 32.28 3.91
N PHE A 413 17.32 32.87 5.06
CA PHE A 413 18.06 33.98 5.63
C PHE A 413 19.54 33.66 5.85
N ILE A 414 19.85 32.49 6.40
CA ILE A 414 21.25 32.06 6.59
C ILE A 414 21.99 31.95 5.25
N ALA A 415 21.34 31.39 4.23
CA ALA A 415 21.94 31.25 2.91
C ALA A 415 22.19 32.60 2.21
N GLU A 416 21.34 33.60 2.43
CA GLU A 416 21.50 34.96 1.87
C GLU A 416 22.53 35.79 2.63
N ASN A 417 22.73 35.53 3.92
CA ASN A 417 23.56 36.32 4.82
C ASN A 417 24.77 35.53 5.32
N GLU A 418 25.24 34.55 4.56
CA GLU A 418 26.30 33.62 4.99
C GLU A 418 27.59 34.35 5.40
N THR A 419 28.01 35.35 4.62
CA THR A 419 29.21 36.16 4.87
C THR A 419 29.12 37.00 6.14
N LEU A 420 27.92 37.51 6.46
CA LEU A 420 27.65 38.31 7.67
C LEU A 420 27.59 37.43 8.92
N LEU A 421 26.88 36.31 8.84
CA LEU A 421 26.68 35.41 9.98
C LEU A 421 27.94 34.62 10.31
N PHE A 422 28.76 34.38 9.29
CA PHE A 422 29.98 33.59 9.37
C PHE A 422 31.09 34.31 8.59
N PRO A 423 31.82 35.25 9.21
CA PRO A 423 33.01 35.87 8.63
C PRO A 423 34.11 34.82 8.40
N LYS A 424 34.95 34.99 7.37
CA LYS A 424 36.12 34.13 7.18
C LYS A 424 37.12 34.43 8.29
N ASP A 425 37.74 33.39 8.85
CA ASP A 425 38.84 33.55 9.81
C ASP A 425 40.01 34.21 9.05
N GLY A 426 40.12 35.54 9.13
CA GLY A 426 41.12 36.32 8.38
C GLY A 426 40.87 37.83 8.23
N ASP A 427 39.67 38.35 8.47
CA ASP A 427 39.38 39.79 8.30
C ASP A 427 39.46 40.60 9.62
N ASN A 428 40.25 40.13 10.59
CA ASN A 428 40.69 40.94 11.73
C ASN A 428 42.17 41.28 11.52
N ASN A 429 42.44 42.26 10.66
CA ASN A 429 43.65 43.07 10.71
C ASN A 429 43.24 44.54 10.66
#